data_AF-K5DG79-F1
#
_entry.id   AF-K5DG79-F1
#
_cell.length_a   1.000
_cell.length_b   1.000
_cell.length_c   1.000
_cell.angle_alpha   90.00
_cell.angle_beta   90.00
_cell.angle_gamma   90.00
#
_symmetry.space_group_name_H-M   'P 1'
#
loop_
_entity.id
_entity.type
_entity.pdbx_description
1 polymer ?
#
loop_
_entity_poly.entity_id
_entity_poly.type
_entity_poly.pdbx_seq_one_letter_code
_entity_poly.pdbx_strand_id
1 'polypeptide(L)'
;MEDWKKTDDEDLDEEDILLRNKCRKMSDDELNSIVPVWATDVRKMELPINHPMYSNRIFMQCNVDKLIKNSTNLYDVVFNKKFDGFWHDESRFANTIERWLNKECVDPPMWDISQNKSFIISDGRHRTVLAQYIGVKDIIVSIPIYLKEDAQELLEANELIEK
;
A
#
# COMPACT_ATOMS: atom_id res chain seq x y z
N MET A 1 -15.33 30.04 8.35
CA MET A 1 -15.20 28.57 8.47
C MET A 1 -13.81 28.29 7.93
N GLU A 2 -12.84 28.23 8.85
CA GLU A 2 -11.41 28.16 8.52
C GLU A 2 -11.08 26.81 7.87
N ASP A 3 -10.18 26.88 6.90
CA ASP A 3 -9.71 25.79 6.05
C ASP A 3 -8.90 24.81 6.90
N TRP A 4 -9.54 23.74 7.35
CA TRP A 4 -8.96 22.70 8.21
C TRP A 4 -8.03 21.75 7.46
N LYS A 5 -7.73 22.04 6.18
CA LYS A 5 -6.61 21.45 5.45
C LYS A 5 -5.36 22.26 5.74
N LYS A 6 -4.78 22.03 6.93
CA LYS A 6 -3.40 22.42 7.21
C LYS A 6 -2.51 21.80 6.12
N THR A 7 -1.93 22.67 5.31
CA THR A 7 -1.09 22.36 4.15
C THR A 7 0.35 22.80 4.37
N ASP A 8 0.67 23.31 5.56
CA ASP A 8 2.00 23.76 5.92
C ASP A 8 2.78 22.68 6.67
N ASP A 9 4.07 22.59 6.32
CA ASP A 9 5.06 21.70 6.92
C ASP A 9 5.37 22.04 8.40
N GLU A 10 4.63 22.97 9.02
CA GLU A 10 4.88 23.45 10.40
C GLU A 10 4.65 22.38 11.48
N ASP A 11 3.87 21.33 11.16
CA ASP A 11 3.60 20.20 12.05
C ASP A 11 4.53 18.98 11.78
N LEU A 12 5.46 19.07 10.82
CA LEU A 12 6.41 17.99 10.51
C LEU A 12 7.71 18.10 11.30
N ASP A 13 8.25 16.96 11.72
CA ASP A 13 9.60 16.92 12.27
C ASP A 13 10.66 17.00 11.15
N GLU A 14 11.90 17.26 11.56
CA GLU A 14 13.03 17.40 10.63
C GLU A 14 13.27 16.11 9.84
N GLU A 15 13.00 14.94 10.42
CA GLU A 15 13.20 13.64 9.80
C GLU A 15 12.22 13.42 8.63
N ASP A 16 10.94 13.72 8.83
CA ASP A 16 9.90 13.66 7.80
C ASP A 16 10.20 14.63 6.64
N ILE A 17 10.68 15.84 6.95
CA ILE A 17 11.08 16.83 5.94
C ILE A 17 12.27 16.31 5.12
N LEU A 18 13.29 15.76 5.79
CA LEU A 18 14.46 15.18 5.13
C LEU A 18 14.07 13.98 4.25
N LEU A 19 13.18 13.12 4.73
CA LEU A 19 12.71 11.96 3.99
C LEU A 19 11.90 12.34 2.75
N ARG A 20 10.95 13.28 2.87
CA ARG A 20 10.20 13.81 1.73
C ARG A 20 11.14 14.44 0.70
N ASN A 21 12.14 15.22 1.15
CA ASN A 21 13.14 15.81 0.27
C ASN A 21 14.03 14.78 -0.42
N LYS A 22 14.36 13.67 0.25
CA LYS A 22 15.05 12.53 -0.37
C LYS A 22 14.20 11.94 -1.49
N CYS A 23 12.92 11.64 -1.22
CA CYS A 23 12.00 11.07 -2.20
C CYS A 23 11.75 12.02 -3.39
N ARG A 24 11.59 13.33 -3.16
CA ARG A 24 11.44 14.36 -4.21
C ARG A 24 12.60 14.37 -5.21
N LYS A 25 13.83 14.05 -4.75
CA LYS A 25 15.05 14.10 -5.56
C LYS A 25 15.30 12.82 -6.38
N MET A 26 14.62 11.72 -6.07
CA MET A 26 14.76 10.48 -6.82
C MET A 26 14.27 10.66 -8.25
N SER A 27 14.94 10.05 -9.22
CA SER A 27 14.47 9.92 -10.60
C SER A 27 13.33 8.90 -10.71
N ASP A 28 12.57 8.94 -11.81
CA ASP A 28 11.53 7.92 -12.04
C ASP A 28 12.16 6.53 -12.22
N ASP A 29 13.35 6.44 -12.82
CA ASP A 29 14.09 5.18 -12.96
C ASP A 29 14.49 4.61 -11.59
N GLU A 30 14.94 5.45 -10.66
CA GLU A 30 15.22 5.03 -9.28
C GLU A 30 13.97 4.52 -8.57
N LEU A 31 12.84 5.21 -8.72
CA LEU A 31 11.55 4.78 -8.15
C LEU A 31 11.07 3.46 -8.76
N ASN A 32 11.12 3.32 -10.09
CA ASN A 32 10.72 2.12 -10.81
C ASN A 32 11.63 0.91 -10.53
N SER A 33 12.84 1.14 -10.03
CA SER A 33 13.76 0.09 -9.62
C SER A 33 13.46 -0.49 -8.22
N ILE A 34 12.57 0.15 -7.46
CA ILE A 34 12.18 -0.32 -6.13
C ILE A 34 11.45 -1.66 -6.26
N VAL A 35 11.91 -2.65 -5.49
CA VAL A 35 11.23 -3.94 -5.36
C VAL A 35 10.51 -3.95 -4.01
N PRO A 36 9.17 -3.93 -3.98
CA PRO A 36 8.41 -4.01 -2.74
C PRO A 36 8.76 -5.25 -1.91
N VAL A 37 8.91 -5.05 -0.61
CA VAL A 37 9.07 -6.14 0.35
C VAL A 37 7.82 -6.18 1.21
N TRP A 38 7.10 -7.31 1.14
CA TRP A 38 5.84 -7.51 1.84
C TRP A 38 6.03 -8.39 3.07
N ALA A 39 5.40 -8.03 4.19
CA ALA A 39 5.47 -8.79 5.44
C ALA A 39 4.50 -9.97 5.41
N THR A 40 4.99 -11.16 5.08
CA THR A 40 4.24 -12.43 5.21
C THR A 40 4.67 -13.26 6.42
N ASP A 41 5.80 -12.92 7.06
CA ASP A 41 6.16 -13.50 8.36
C ASP A 41 5.50 -12.70 9.47
N VAL A 42 4.67 -13.35 10.27
CA VAL A 42 3.94 -12.75 11.39
C VAL A 42 4.81 -11.94 12.35
N ARG A 43 6.09 -12.30 12.53
CA ARG A 43 7.03 -11.60 13.43
C ARG A 43 7.52 -10.27 12.87
N LYS A 44 7.32 -10.05 11.57
CA LYS A 44 7.76 -8.86 10.85
C LYS A 44 6.59 -7.94 10.45
N MET A 45 5.36 -8.37 10.73
CA MET A 45 4.18 -7.55 10.47
C MET A 45 4.02 -6.46 11.53
N GLU A 46 3.56 -5.30 11.10
CA GLU A 46 3.15 -4.20 11.99
C GLU A 46 1.83 -4.51 12.68
N LEU A 47 0.93 -5.20 11.97
CA LEU A 47 -0.34 -5.69 12.50
C LEU A 47 -0.41 -7.23 12.44
N PRO A 48 0.29 -7.96 13.35
CA PRO A 48 0.28 -9.42 13.37
C PRO A 48 -1.13 -10.03 13.44
N ILE A 49 -2.09 -9.33 14.04
CA ILE A 49 -3.49 -9.78 14.13
C ILE A 49 -4.14 -10.02 12.76
N ASN A 50 -3.63 -9.40 11.70
CA ASN A 50 -4.12 -9.56 10.33
C ASN A 50 -3.42 -10.71 9.57
N HIS A 51 -2.49 -11.42 10.21
CA HIS A 51 -1.80 -12.56 9.65
C HIS A 51 -2.72 -13.80 9.56
N PRO A 52 -2.58 -14.67 8.55
CA PRO A 52 -3.36 -15.92 8.44
C PRO A 52 -3.31 -16.85 9.66
N MET A 53 -2.22 -16.79 10.45
CA MET A 53 -2.08 -17.56 11.69
C MET A 53 -3.10 -17.16 12.77
N TYR A 54 -3.55 -15.90 12.77
CA TYR A 54 -4.40 -15.33 13.83
C TYR A 54 -5.74 -14.81 13.32
N SER A 55 -5.98 -14.88 12.00
CA SER A 55 -7.19 -14.36 11.37
C SER A 55 -7.70 -15.33 10.31
N ASN A 56 -8.96 -15.16 9.91
CA ASN A 56 -9.55 -15.93 8.82
C ASN A 56 -9.16 -15.34 7.45
N ARG A 57 -7.87 -15.06 7.28
CA ARG A 57 -7.31 -14.42 6.08
C ARG A 57 -6.24 -15.32 5.46
N ILE A 58 -5.96 -15.09 4.19
CA ILE A 58 -4.88 -15.72 3.42
C ILE A 58 -4.10 -14.65 2.67
N PHE A 59 -2.83 -14.95 2.38
CA PHE A 59 -2.04 -14.14 1.47
C PHE A 59 -2.21 -14.65 0.04
N MET A 60 -2.47 -13.73 -0.88
CA MET A 60 -2.54 -14.01 -2.30
C MET A 60 -1.66 -13.03 -3.07
N GLN A 61 -0.99 -13.51 -4.12
CA GLN A 61 -0.34 -12.66 -5.09
C GLN A 61 -1.35 -12.29 -6.18
N CYS A 62 -1.53 -11.01 -6.48
CA CYS A 62 -2.51 -10.55 -7.47
C CYS A 62 -1.97 -9.42 -8.35
N ASN A 63 -2.64 -9.20 -9.49
CA ASN A 63 -2.29 -8.12 -10.40
C ASN A 63 -2.75 -6.76 -9.84
N VAL A 64 -1.82 -5.79 -9.76
CA VAL A 64 -2.07 -4.45 -9.20
C VAL A 64 -3.16 -3.69 -9.95
N ASP A 65 -3.14 -3.70 -11.28
CA ASP A 65 -4.11 -2.94 -12.07
C ASP A 65 -5.52 -3.52 -11.90
N LYS A 66 -5.64 -4.85 -11.79
CA LYS A 66 -6.92 -5.50 -11.48
C LYS A 66 -7.40 -5.19 -10.07
N LEU A 67 -6.50 -5.18 -9.09
CA LEU A 67 -6.83 -4.80 -7.71
C LEU A 67 -7.38 -3.38 -7.64
N ILE A 68 -6.72 -2.42 -8.30
CA ILE A 68 -7.14 -1.02 -8.32
C ILE A 68 -8.47 -0.88 -9.07
N LYS A 69 -8.60 -1.50 -10.25
CA LYS A 69 -9.83 -1.46 -11.06
C LYS A 69 -11.05 -1.98 -10.31
N ASN A 70 -10.89 -3.04 -9.51
CA ASN A 70 -11.98 -3.67 -8.78
C ASN A 70 -12.19 -3.08 -7.38
N SER A 71 -11.43 -2.07 -6.95
CA SER A 71 -11.57 -1.44 -5.63
C SER A 71 -12.20 -0.04 -5.74
N THR A 72 -13.22 0.24 -4.92
CA THR A 72 -14.01 1.47 -5.07
C THR A 72 -13.52 2.67 -4.24
N ASN A 73 -12.49 2.51 -3.40
CA ASN A 73 -12.11 3.50 -2.38
C ASN A 73 -10.69 4.06 -2.55
N LEU A 74 -10.23 4.22 -3.79
CA LEU A 74 -8.90 4.75 -4.13
C LEU A 74 -8.93 6.16 -4.76
N TYR A 75 -10.11 6.73 -5.03
CA TYR A 75 -10.26 7.98 -5.76
C TYR A 75 -9.63 9.21 -5.07
N ASP A 76 -9.41 9.13 -3.76
CA ASP A 76 -8.83 10.16 -2.91
C ASP A 76 -7.32 9.97 -2.66
N VAL A 77 -6.74 8.85 -3.12
CA VAL A 77 -5.34 8.51 -2.87
C VAL A 77 -4.54 8.71 -4.14
N VAL A 78 -3.82 9.84 -4.21
CA VAL A 78 -3.00 10.20 -5.37
C VAL A 78 -1.55 10.31 -4.94
N PHE A 79 -0.68 9.50 -5.54
CA PHE A 79 0.76 9.69 -5.37
C PHE A 79 1.21 10.91 -6.16
N ASN A 80 1.88 11.83 -5.48
CA ASN A 80 2.49 13.01 -6.08
C ASN A 80 3.96 13.08 -5.70
N LYS A 81 4.84 12.83 -6.68
CA LYS A 81 6.29 12.83 -6.50
C LYS A 81 6.86 14.17 -6.04
N LYS A 82 6.18 15.29 -6.29
CA LYS A 82 6.61 16.60 -5.80
C LYS A 82 6.44 16.75 -4.30
N PHE A 83 5.62 15.89 -3.68
CA PHE A 83 5.24 15.99 -2.29
C PHE A 83 4.78 17.42 -1.92
N ASP A 84 3.98 18.08 -2.76
CA ASP A 84 3.48 19.46 -2.55
C ASP A 84 1.96 19.51 -2.25
N GLY A 85 1.40 18.37 -1.82
CA GLY A 85 0.00 18.18 -1.43
C GLY A 85 -0.18 17.98 0.08
N PHE A 86 -1.13 17.10 0.46
CA PHE A 86 -1.49 16.87 1.85
C PHE A 86 -0.45 16.00 2.55
N TRP A 87 0.29 16.60 3.49
CA TRP A 87 1.48 15.98 4.09
C TRP A 87 1.20 14.62 4.75
N HIS A 88 0.04 14.43 5.40
CA HIS A 88 -0.27 13.15 6.06
C HIS A 88 -0.34 11.97 5.08
N ASP A 89 -0.83 12.17 3.86
CA ASP A 89 -0.85 11.13 2.83
C ASP A 89 0.55 10.92 2.23
N GLU A 90 1.25 12.03 2.04
CA GLU A 90 2.60 12.09 1.52
C GLU A 90 3.63 11.41 2.40
N SER A 91 3.58 11.61 3.73
CA SER A 91 4.46 10.90 4.67
C SER A 91 4.28 9.39 4.60
N ARG A 92 3.07 8.88 4.30
CA ARG A 92 2.86 7.42 4.11
C ARG A 92 3.59 6.89 2.89
N PHE A 93 3.58 7.64 1.79
CA PHE A 93 4.34 7.29 0.59
C PHE A 93 5.85 7.34 0.86
N ALA A 94 6.33 8.41 1.48
CA ALA A 94 7.75 8.61 1.76
C ALA A 94 8.31 7.50 2.67
N ASN A 95 7.57 7.16 3.75
CA ASN A 95 7.93 6.05 4.64
C ASN A 95 7.91 4.69 3.94
N THR A 96 6.94 4.44 3.06
CA THR A 96 6.88 3.17 2.30
C THR A 96 8.07 3.05 1.34
N ILE A 97 8.44 4.14 0.65
CA ILE A 97 9.60 4.21 -0.23
C ILE A 97 10.88 3.90 0.57
N GLU A 98 11.09 4.57 1.71
CA GLU A 98 12.28 4.38 2.54
C GLU A 98 12.46 2.94 2.98
N ARG A 99 11.38 2.33 3.49
CA ARG A 99 11.39 0.94 3.95
C ARG A 99 11.77 -0.01 2.83
N TRP A 100 11.16 0.12 1.65
CA TRP A 100 11.49 -0.75 0.52
C TRP A 100 12.91 -0.53 -0.02
N LEU A 101 13.43 0.70 0.01
CA LEU A 101 14.84 0.97 -0.29
C LEU A 101 15.77 0.25 0.69
N ASN A 102 15.44 0.25 1.98
CA ASN A 102 16.20 -0.39 3.04
C ASN A 102 15.92 -1.90 3.18
N LYS A 103 15.15 -2.50 2.26
CA LYS A 103 14.73 -3.92 2.29
C LYS A 103 13.92 -4.31 3.52
N GLU A 104 13.27 -3.33 4.13
CA GLU A 104 12.34 -3.51 5.22
C GLU A 104 10.95 -3.84 4.66
N CYS A 105 10.30 -4.82 5.30
CA CYS A 105 8.98 -5.26 4.88
C CYS A 105 7.90 -4.29 5.35
N VAL A 106 6.85 -4.15 4.56
CA VAL A 106 5.61 -3.43 4.89
C VAL A 106 4.45 -4.43 4.82
N ASP A 107 3.43 -4.27 5.66
CA ASP A 107 2.26 -5.14 5.66
C ASP A 107 1.58 -5.17 4.26
N PRO A 108 1.12 -6.32 3.76
CA PRO A 108 0.33 -6.39 2.52
C PRO A 108 -0.94 -5.53 2.60
N PRO A 109 -1.40 -4.87 1.51
CA PRO A 109 -2.73 -4.29 1.47
C PRO A 109 -3.82 -5.33 1.78
N MET A 110 -4.89 -4.85 2.42
CA MET A 110 -6.04 -5.68 2.81
C MET A 110 -7.19 -5.46 1.86
N TRP A 111 -7.58 -6.51 1.12
CA TRP A 111 -8.73 -6.47 0.23
C TRP A 111 -9.95 -7.08 0.93
N ASP A 112 -11.04 -6.33 1.00
CA ASP A 112 -12.25 -6.67 1.75
C ASP A 112 -13.52 -6.23 1.02
N ILE A 113 -14.68 -6.62 1.55
CA ILE A 113 -15.99 -6.12 1.14
C ILE A 113 -16.49 -5.09 2.16
N SER A 114 -16.87 -3.91 1.68
CA SER A 114 -17.52 -2.87 2.47
C SER A 114 -18.97 -3.24 2.85
N GLN A 115 -19.57 -2.49 3.77
CA GLN A 115 -20.98 -2.67 4.14
C GLN A 115 -21.95 -2.58 2.95
N ASN A 116 -21.59 -1.82 1.91
CA ASN A 116 -22.38 -1.64 0.69
C ASN A 116 -22.13 -2.75 -0.36
N LYS A 117 -21.45 -3.84 0.02
CA LYS A 117 -21.08 -4.96 -0.85
C LYS A 117 -20.14 -4.60 -2.01
N SER A 118 -19.42 -3.49 -1.89
CA SER A 118 -18.35 -3.12 -2.83
C SER A 118 -17.00 -3.60 -2.32
N PHE A 119 -16.16 -4.09 -3.23
CA PHE A 119 -14.76 -4.41 -2.94
C PHE A 119 -13.95 -3.14 -2.66
N ILE A 120 -13.14 -3.20 -1.61
CA ILE A 120 -12.34 -2.09 -1.11
C ILE A 120 -10.96 -2.55 -0.67
N ILE A 121 -10.04 -1.60 -0.56
CA ILE A 121 -8.79 -1.78 0.17
C ILE A 121 -8.97 -1.17 1.55
N SER A 122 -9.18 -2.01 2.56
CA SER A 122 -9.48 -1.58 3.95
C SER A 122 -8.24 -1.02 4.67
N ASP A 123 -7.05 -1.49 4.27
CA ASP A 123 -5.76 -0.94 4.65
C ASP A 123 -4.76 -1.08 3.50
N GLY A 124 -3.78 -0.17 3.44
CA GLY A 124 -2.73 -0.22 2.43
C GLY A 124 -3.06 0.44 1.09
N ARG A 125 -3.97 1.41 1.09
CA ARG A 125 -4.30 2.19 -0.13
C ARG A 125 -3.06 2.89 -0.72
N HIS A 126 -2.30 3.61 0.09
CA HIS A 126 -1.08 4.33 -0.35
C HIS A 126 -0.02 3.38 -0.92
N ARG A 127 0.29 2.27 -0.25
CA ARG A 127 1.26 1.28 -0.75
C ARG A 127 0.79 0.57 -2.03
N THR A 128 -0.53 0.43 -2.24
CA THR A 128 -1.09 -0.09 -3.50
C THR A 128 -0.91 0.91 -4.64
N VAL A 129 -1.28 2.18 -4.43
CA VAL A 129 -1.13 3.25 -5.42
C VAL A 129 0.36 3.47 -5.75
N LEU A 130 1.23 3.42 -4.75
CA LEU A 130 2.67 3.51 -4.95
C LEU A 130 3.20 2.35 -5.79
N ALA A 131 2.79 1.11 -5.48
CA ALA A 131 3.19 -0.07 -6.25
C ALA A 131 2.80 0.06 -7.73
N GLN A 132 1.61 0.58 -8.03
CA GLN A 132 1.20 0.88 -9.40
C GLN A 132 2.11 1.93 -10.03
N TYR A 133 2.35 3.04 -9.32
CA TYR A 133 3.16 4.14 -9.83
C TYR A 133 4.58 3.69 -10.22
N ILE A 134 5.21 2.84 -9.41
CA ILE A 134 6.57 2.33 -9.67
C ILE A 134 6.59 1.15 -10.66
N GLY A 135 5.46 0.80 -11.28
CA GLY A 135 5.39 -0.22 -12.33
C GLY A 135 5.39 -1.67 -11.84
N VAL A 136 5.03 -1.93 -10.57
CA VAL A 136 4.94 -3.31 -10.05
C VAL A 136 3.70 -3.98 -10.62
N LYS A 137 3.91 -5.09 -11.33
CA LYS A 137 2.82 -5.85 -11.96
C LYS A 137 1.96 -6.60 -10.92
N ASP A 138 2.63 -7.31 -10.01
CA ASP A 138 1.98 -8.21 -9.05
C ASP A 138 2.42 -7.89 -7.62
N ILE A 139 1.47 -7.83 -6.70
CA ILE A 139 1.73 -7.59 -5.26
C ILE A 139 1.09 -8.68 -4.40
N ILE A 140 1.51 -8.74 -3.14
CA ILE A 140 0.87 -9.59 -2.14
C ILE A 140 -0.27 -8.79 -1.49
N VAL A 141 -1.44 -9.42 -1.36
CA VAL A 141 -2.61 -8.90 -0.62
C VAL A 141 -2.99 -9.88 0.48
N SER A 142 -3.54 -9.36 1.58
CA SER A 142 -4.22 -10.14 2.61
C SER A 142 -5.72 -10.06 2.39
N ILE A 143 -6.40 -11.19 2.27
CA ILE A 143 -7.84 -11.24 2.01
C ILE A 143 -8.53 -12.22 2.96
N PRO A 144 -9.80 -12.01 3.33
CA PRO A 144 -10.60 -13.04 3.99
C PRO A 144 -10.70 -14.30 3.13
N ILE A 145 -10.64 -15.49 3.77
CA ILE A 145 -10.65 -16.79 3.06
C ILE A 145 -11.88 -16.94 2.15
N TYR A 146 -13.03 -16.41 2.57
CA TYR A 146 -14.27 -16.51 1.79
C TYR A 146 -14.24 -15.68 0.49
N LEU A 147 -13.27 -14.78 0.31
CA LEU A 147 -13.07 -14.00 -0.93
C LEU A 147 -12.06 -14.64 -1.89
N LYS A 148 -11.58 -15.85 -1.60
CA LYS A 148 -10.56 -16.51 -2.43
C LYS A 148 -11.00 -16.65 -3.88
N GLU A 149 -12.21 -17.13 -4.14
CA GLU A 149 -12.72 -17.33 -5.50
C GLU A 149 -12.88 -15.99 -6.24
N ASP A 150 -13.43 -14.98 -5.56
CA ASP A 150 -13.53 -13.61 -6.09
C ASP A 150 -12.14 -13.04 -6.43
N ALA A 151 -11.13 -13.27 -5.58
CA ALA A 151 -9.78 -12.81 -5.83
C ALA A 151 -9.15 -13.50 -7.05
N GLN A 152 -9.38 -14.80 -7.22
CA GLN A 152 -8.90 -15.55 -8.39
C GLN A 152 -9.53 -15.03 -9.69
N GLU A 153 -10.84 -14.79 -9.68
CA GLU A 153 -11.58 -14.32 -10.86
C GLU A 153 -11.29 -12.85 -11.19
N LEU A 154 -11.39 -11.97 -10.20
CA LEU A 154 -11.35 -10.52 -10.41
C LEU A 154 -9.93 -9.96 -10.47
N LEU A 155 -9.02 -10.53 -9.67
CA LEU A 155 -7.67 -10.01 -9.47
C LEU A 155 -6.58 -10.86 -10.13
N GLU A 156 -6.97 -11.95 -10.80
CA GLU A 156 -6.05 -12.97 -11.33
C GLU A 156 -5.11 -13.50 -10.23
N ALA A 157 -5.64 -13.60 -9.00
CA ALA A 157 -4.84 -13.89 -7.82
C ALA A 157 -4.50 -15.38 -7.68
N ASN A 158 -3.31 -15.66 -7.15
CA ASN A 158 -2.87 -17.01 -6.78
C ASN A 158 -2.48 -17.04 -5.31
N GLU A 159 -2.80 -18.15 -4.63
CA GLU A 159 -2.41 -18.33 -3.23
C GLU A 159 -0.89 -18.43 -3.11
N LEU A 160 -0.33 -17.71 -2.14
CA LEU A 160 1.08 -17.85 -1.79
C LEU A 160 1.28 -19.16 -1.06
N ILE A 161 1.80 -20.16 -1.78
CA ILE A 161 2.28 -21.39 -1.17
C ILE A 161 3.66 -21.09 -0.60
N GLU A 162 3.76 -20.93 0.71
CA GLU A 162 5.05 -20.89 1.39
C GLU A 162 5.79 -22.21 1.13
N LYS A 163 7.01 -22.11 0.62
CA LYS A 163 7.90 -23.27 0.38
C LYS A 163 8.68 -23.62 1.63
#